data_AF-A0A1M6GG65-F1
#
_entry.id   AF-A0A1M6GG65-F1
#
_cell.length_a   1.000
_cell.length_b   1.000
_cell.length_c   1.000
_cell.angle_alpha   90.00
_cell.angle_beta   90.00
_cell.angle_gamma   90.00
#
_symmetry.space_group_name_H-M   'P 1'
#
loop_
_entity.id
_entity.type
_entity.pdbx_description
1 polymer ?
#
loop_
_entity_poly.entity_id
_entity_poly.type
_entity_poly.pdbx_seq_one_letter_code
_entity_poly.pdbx_strand_id
1 'polypeptide(L)'
;MKHSKKRVYCSGPLFCPEEQWGMKAIADVLEKAGYDTFLPQRDGLEKYVMGLANDPRVTNKMFRRINQFVNRAIFSVDVYQIIEGCDYLVFNMNGRTPDEGGVVETGIAFAVQKPLVIYKKDYRTKFNGSDNSMLTGLTYTFSTVGRMERIPAELEKVAASLESMGPNPYNDNVPPHMKKVLSFGKKIWKFLGVVNFFEADDEKRLDLLDQIAAMSKQAPGFA
;
A
#
# COMPACT_ATOMS: atom_id res chain seq x y z
N MET A 1 -7.57 11.55 -12.75
CA MET A 1 -6.76 12.77 -12.97
C MET A 1 -5.32 12.31 -12.94
N LYS A 2 -4.55 12.46 -14.02
CA LYS A 2 -3.10 12.18 -13.96
C LYS A 2 -2.49 13.21 -13.01
N HIS A 3 -1.86 12.75 -11.93
CA HIS A 3 -1.12 13.63 -11.04
C HIS A 3 0.05 14.26 -11.81
N SER A 4 0.38 15.52 -11.52
CA SER A 4 1.51 16.21 -12.19
C SER A 4 2.86 15.59 -11.83
N LYS A 5 2.94 14.87 -10.70
CA LYS A 5 4.07 14.09 -10.24
C LYS A 5 3.71 12.61 -10.20
N LYS A 6 4.70 11.76 -10.48
CA LYS A 6 4.59 10.31 -10.32
C LYS A 6 4.43 9.96 -8.85
N ARG A 7 3.56 9.00 -8.53
CA ARG A 7 3.28 8.59 -7.14
C ARG A 7 3.79 7.19 -6.83
N VAL A 8 4.40 7.02 -5.66
CA VAL A 8 4.99 5.76 -5.20
C VAL A 8 4.24 5.18 -4.00
N TYR A 9 3.76 3.96 -4.13
CA TYR A 9 3.22 3.18 -3.01
C TYR A 9 4.37 2.67 -2.15
N CYS A 10 4.42 3.08 -0.87
CA CYS A 10 5.44 2.66 0.08
C CYS A 10 4.88 1.54 0.95
N SER A 11 5.25 0.30 0.61
CA SER A 11 4.85 -0.94 1.28
C SER A 11 5.86 -1.36 2.34
N GLY A 12 5.41 -1.87 3.48
CA GLY A 12 6.28 -2.38 4.53
C GLY A 12 5.70 -2.28 5.94
N PRO A 13 6.46 -2.69 6.96
CA PRO A 13 5.98 -2.76 8.33
C PRO A 13 5.67 -1.37 8.90
N LEU A 14 4.67 -1.28 9.78
CA LEU A 14 4.13 -0.02 10.31
C LEU A 14 3.62 -0.10 11.77
N PHE A 15 3.91 -1.19 12.48
CA PHE A 15 3.27 -1.51 13.76
C PHE A 15 3.94 -0.84 14.95
N CYS A 16 5.23 -0.51 14.85
CA CYS A 16 5.96 0.20 15.89
C CYS A 16 6.57 1.54 15.40
N PRO A 17 6.95 2.45 16.32
CA PRO A 17 7.53 3.74 15.94
C PRO A 17 8.75 3.64 15.03
N GLU A 18 9.61 2.64 15.25
CA GLU A 18 10.80 2.40 14.44
C GLU A 18 10.45 1.99 13.00
N GLU A 19 9.43 1.14 12.85
CA GLU A 19 8.93 0.71 11.54
C GLU A 19 8.28 1.87 10.79
N GLN A 20 7.42 2.64 11.47
CA GLN A 20 6.81 3.85 10.91
C GLN A 20 7.86 4.88 10.50
N TRP A 21 8.92 5.05 11.31
CA TRP A 21 10.04 5.93 10.97
C TRP A 21 10.79 5.43 9.73
N GLY A 22 11.05 4.12 9.64
CA GLY A 22 11.67 3.51 8.46
C GLY A 22 10.86 3.76 7.18
N MET A 23 9.55 3.62 7.25
CA MET A 23 8.64 3.92 6.13
C MET A 23 8.64 5.41 5.78
N LYS A 24 8.60 6.30 6.78
CA LYS A 24 8.71 7.75 6.57
C LYS A 24 10.04 8.12 5.92
N ALA A 25 11.15 7.52 6.33
CA ALA A 25 12.47 7.82 5.77
C ALA A 25 12.55 7.47 4.28
N ILE A 26 11.95 6.35 3.86
CA ILE A 26 11.81 6.00 2.44
C ILE A 26 10.95 7.04 1.70
N ALA A 27 9.82 7.43 2.28
CA ALA A 27 8.94 8.44 1.72
C ALA A 27 9.67 9.78 1.52
N ASP A 28 10.38 10.25 2.55
CA ASP A 28 11.14 11.51 2.52
C ASP A 28 12.21 11.50 1.41
N VAL A 29 12.87 10.36 1.16
CA VAL A 29 13.84 10.24 0.06
C VAL A 29 13.17 10.36 -1.30
N LEU A 30 12.02 9.71 -1.49
CA LEU A 30 11.24 9.79 -2.73
C LEU A 30 10.68 11.19 -2.96
N GLU A 31 10.11 11.82 -1.92
CA GLU A 31 9.56 13.17 -2.00
C GLU A 31 10.62 14.21 -2.35
N LYS A 32 11.83 14.10 -1.77
CA LYS A 32 12.99 14.93 -2.14
C LYS A 32 13.44 14.72 -3.59
N ALA A 33 13.26 13.51 -4.13
CA ALA A 33 13.53 13.21 -5.53
C ALA A 33 12.41 13.67 -6.48
N GLY A 34 11.32 14.24 -5.97
CA GLY A 34 10.25 14.84 -6.76
C GLY A 34 9.01 13.96 -6.96
N TYR A 35 8.94 12.79 -6.32
CA TYR A 35 7.73 11.95 -6.34
C TYR A 35 6.69 12.41 -5.32
N ASP A 36 5.44 12.04 -5.55
CA ASP A 36 4.45 11.91 -4.49
C ASP A 36 4.58 10.52 -3.85
N THR A 37 4.17 10.35 -2.59
CA THR A 37 4.15 9.04 -1.94
C THR A 37 2.78 8.72 -1.37
N PHE A 38 2.47 7.44 -1.28
CA PHE A 38 1.33 6.91 -0.54
C PHE A 38 1.84 5.92 0.50
N LEU A 39 1.55 6.20 1.77
CA LEU A 39 1.88 5.35 2.92
C LEU A 39 0.55 4.92 3.56
N PRO A 40 0.21 3.62 3.65
CA PRO A 40 -1.06 3.17 4.22
C PRO A 40 -1.38 3.79 5.59
N GLN A 41 -0.41 3.78 6.51
CA GLN A 41 -0.54 4.37 7.85
C GLN A 41 -0.72 5.90 7.87
N ARG A 42 -0.33 6.60 6.81
CA ARG A 42 -0.40 8.08 6.73
C ARG A 42 -1.60 8.56 5.92
N ASP A 43 -1.87 7.88 4.81
CA ASP A 43 -2.77 8.33 3.75
C ASP A 43 -3.98 7.41 3.60
N GLY A 44 -3.84 6.14 3.99
CA GLY A 44 -4.87 5.10 3.89
C GLY A 44 -5.90 5.12 5.01
N LEU A 45 -6.63 4.00 5.11
CA LEU A 45 -7.67 3.82 6.13
C LEU A 45 -7.09 3.49 7.50
N GLU A 46 -5.88 2.95 7.53
CA GLU A 46 -5.09 2.56 8.70
C GLU A 46 -4.98 3.74 9.67
N LYS A 47 -4.79 4.96 9.15
CA LYS A 47 -4.77 6.20 9.93
C LYS A 47 -5.98 6.35 10.86
N TYR A 48 -7.17 5.97 10.39
CA TYR A 48 -8.42 6.09 11.14
C TYR A 48 -8.64 4.88 12.07
N VAL A 49 -8.24 3.69 11.63
CA VAL A 49 -8.45 2.44 12.37
C VAL A 49 -7.48 2.29 13.52
N MET A 50 -6.21 2.61 13.33
CA MET A 50 -5.16 2.47 14.36
C MET A 50 -5.41 3.40 15.55
N GLY A 51 -5.98 4.59 15.32
CA GLY A 51 -6.39 5.49 16.40
C GLY A 51 -7.48 4.89 17.29
N LEU A 52 -8.48 4.24 16.68
CA LEU A 52 -9.63 3.66 17.39
C LEU A 52 -9.35 2.31 18.03
N ALA A 53 -8.43 1.51 17.48
CA ALA A 53 -8.02 0.24 18.08
C ALA A 53 -7.41 0.40 19.48
N ASN A 54 -6.88 1.59 19.79
CA ASN A 54 -6.30 1.93 21.08
C ASN A 54 -7.27 2.69 22.00
N ASP A 55 -8.51 2.96 21.59
CA ASP A 55 -9.50 3.67 22.42
C ASP A 55 -10.22 2.70 23.38
N PRO A 56 -10.10 2.89 24.71
CA PRO A 56 -10.76 2.05 25.72
C PRO A 56 -12.29 2.05 25.65
N ARG A 57 -12.90 3.03 24.97
CA ARG A 57 -14.36 3.18 24.84
C ARG A 57 -14.95 2.27 23.75
N VAL A 58 -14.12 1.76 22.84
CA VAL A 58 -14.56 0.93 21.72
C VAL A 58 -14.67 -0.53 22.17
N THR A 59 -15.91 -1.03 22.27
CA THR A 59 -16.13 -2.42 22.72
C THR A 59 -15.68 -3.46 21.68
N ASN A 60 -15.14 -4.60 22.14
CA ASN A 60 -14.71 -5.73 21.29
C ASN A 60 -15.79 -6.29 20.33
N LYS A 61 -17.08 -6.08 20.62
CA LYS A 61 -18.19 -6.56 19.77
C LYS A 61 -18.52 -5.56 18.65
N MET A 62 -18.55 -4.27 18.98
CA MET A 62 -18.71 -3.19 18.01
C MET A 62 -17.52 -3.17 17.06
N PHE A 63 -16.30 -3.19 17.61
CA PHE A 63 -15.06 -3.26 16.85
C PHE A 63 -15.06 -4.44 15.88
N ARG A 64 -15.37 -5.67 16.31
CA ARG A 64 -15.39 -6.85 15.42
C ARG A 64 -16.31 -6.72 14.20
N ARG A 65 -17.50 -6.12 14.36
CA ARG A 65 -18.44 -5.93 13.25
C ARG A 65 -17.94 -4.88 12.27
N ILE A 66 -17.43 -3.77 12.77
CA ILE A 66 -16.83 -2.70 11.95
C ILE A 66 -15.60 -3.27 11.23
N ASN A 67 -14.76 -4.02 11.95
CA ASN A 67 -13.49 -4.55 11.47
C ASN A 67 -13.64 -5.43 10.23
N GLN A 68 -14.68 -6.28 10.11
CA GLN A 68 -14.87 -7.07 8.89
C GLN A 68 -15.09 -6.21 7.64
N PHE A 69 -15.91 -5.16 7.73
CA PHE A 69 -16.21 -4.28 6.61
C PHE A 69 -15.10 -3.28 6.33
N VAL A 70 -14.38 -2.87 7.38
CA VAL A 70 -13.20 -2.01 7.31
C VAL A 70 -12.03 -2.75 6.67
N ASN A 71 -11.76 -4.00 7.04
CA ASN A 71 -10.71 -4.81 6.39
C ASN A 71 -10.95 -4.94 4.88
N ARG A 72 -12.20 -5.11 4.47
CA ARG A 72 -12.56 -5.11 3.05
C ARG A 72 -12.29 -3.77 2.38
N ALA A 73 -12.56 -2.66 3.06
CA ALA A 73 -12.30 -1.32 2.56
C ALA A 73 -10.78 -1.06 2.46
N ILE A 74 -10.01 -1.38 3.50
CA ILE A 74 -8.54 -1.33 3.55
C ILE A 74 -7.97 -2.06 2.33
N PHE A 75 -8.27 -3.37 2.23
CA PHE A 75 -7.80 -4.20 1.12
C PHE A 75 -8.14 -3.59 -0.25
N SER A 76 -9.37 -3.10 -0.41
CA SER A 76 -9.79 -2.55 -1.70
C SER A 76 -9.10 -1.21 -2.01
N VAL A 77 -8.86 -0.37 -1.00
CA VAL A 77 -8.11 0.89 -1.15
C VAL A 77 -6.65 0.59 -1.50
N ASP A 78 -5.98 -0.31 -0.81
CA ASP A 78 -4.58 -0.64 -1.09
C ASP A 78 -4.42 -1.25 -2.48
N VAL A 79 -5.27 -2.20 -2.86
CA VAL A 79 -5.28 -2.77 -4.22
C VAL A 79 -5.53 -1.69 -5.27
N TYR A 80 -6.47 -0.76 -5.00
CA TYR A 80 -6.70 0.38 -5.88
C TYR A 80 -5.46 1.28 -6.00
N GLN A 81 -4.78 1.59 -4.90
CA GLN A 81 -3.58 2.41 -4.90
C GLN A 81 -2.43 1.71 -5.63
N ILE A 82 -2.21 0.42 -5.39
CA ILE A 82 -1.16 -0.35 -6.05
C ILE A 82 -1.39 -0.39 -7.57
N ILE A 83 -2.61 -0.69 -8.01
CA ILE A 83 -2.90 -0.92 -9.44
C ILE A 83 -3.11 0.42 -10.18
N GLU A 84 -3.98 1.30 -9.69
CA GLU A 84 -4.41 2.53 -10.39
C GLU A 84 -3.89 3.83 -9.76
N GLY A 85 -3.80 3.91 -8.43
CA GLY A 85 -3.55 5.17 -7.72
C GLY A 85 -2.09 5.63 -7.71
N CYS A 86 -1.16 4.68 -7.74
CA CYS A 86 0.29 4.90 -7.75
C CYS A 86 0.89 4.40 -9.07
N ASP A 87 1.94 5.07 -9.51
CA ASP A 87 2.70 4.70 -10.70
C ASP A 87 3.73 3.61 -10.41
N TYR A 88 4.23 3.56 -9.17
CA TYR A 88 5.34 2.72 -8.75
C TYR A 88 5.13 2.13 -7.36
N LEU A 89 5.92 1.11 -6.99
CA LEU A 89 5.94 0.54 -5.64
C LEU A 89 7.37 0.43 -5.08
N VAL A 90 7.53 0.72 -3.80
CA VAL A 90 8.75 0.43 -3.03
C VAL A 90 8.35 -0.44 -1.85
N PHE A 91 9.00 -1.59 -1.69
CA PHE A 91 8.79 -2.47 -0.55
C PHE A 91 9.98 -2.44 0.42
N ASN A 92 9.72 -2.05 1.67
CA ASN A 92 10.67 -2.17 2.76
C ASN A 92 10.65 -3.60 3.33
N MET A 93 11.59 -4.43 2.88
CA MET A 93 11.72 -5.83 3.29
C MET A 93 12.63 -6.01 4.51
N ASN A 94 12.83 -4.97 5.32
CA ASN A 94 13.55 -5.12 6.59
C ASN A 94 12.72 -5.92 7.61
N GLY A 95 13.43 -6.57 8.53
CA GLY A 95 12.87 -7.53 9.47
C GLY A 95 13.49 -8.92 9.30
N ARG A 96 13.46 -9.73 10.36
CA ARG A 96 13.89 -11.14 10.30
C ARG A 96 13.02 -11.93 9.32
N THR A 97 11.73 -11.60 9.29
CA THR A 97 10.76 -12.06 8.30
C THR A 97 10.14 -10.81 7.70
N PRO A 98 9.97 -10.73 6.37
CA PRO A 98 9.22 -9.65 5.77
C PRO A 98 7.79 -9.60 6.33
N ASP A 99 7.26 -8.38 6.40
CA ASP A 99 5.87 -8.11 6.72
C ASP A 99 4.93 -8.82 5.72
N GLU A 100 3.94 -9.57 6.23
CA GLU A 100 3.03 -10.34 5.39
C GLU A 100 2.17 -9.45 4.49
N GLY A 101 1.75 -8.29 4.98
CA GLY A 101 1.00 -7.30 4.20
C GLY A 101 1.81 -6.86 2.99
N GLY A 102 3.05 -6.42 3.22
CA GLY A 102 3.93 -5.96 2.17
C GLY A 102 4.32 -7.04 1.16
N VAL A 103 4.41 -8.30 1.57
CA VAL A 103 4.59 -9.43 0.64
C VAL A 103 3.40 -9.57 -0.30
N VAL A 104 2.16 -9.50 0.22
CA VAL A 104 0.93 -9.59 -0.60
C VAL A 104 0.84 -8.41 -1.57
N GLU A 105 1.08 -7.20 -1.08
CA GLU A 105 1.05 -5.97 -1.90
C GLU A 105 2.09 -6.02 -3.03
N THR A 106 3.32 -6.43 -2.72
CA THR A 106 4.40 -6.57 -3.70
C THR A 106 4.07 -7.66 -4.73
N GLY A 107 3.47 -8.76 -4.29
CA GLY A 107 3.00 -9.82 -5.18
C GLY A 107 1.95 -9.34 -6.18
N ILE A 108 0.97 -8.54 -5.72
CA ILE A 108 -0.03 -7.93 -6.59
C ILE A 108 0.64 -6.97 -7.57
N ALA A 109 1.52 -6.09 -7.10
CA ALA A 109 2.25 -5.13 -7.93
C ALA A 109 3.06 -5.83 -9.03
N PHE A 110 3.81 -6.88 -8.68
CA PHE A 110 4.58 -7.67 -9.63
C PHE A 110 3.68 -8.32 -10.69
N ALA A 111 2.58 -8.94 -10.26
CA ALA A 111 1.65 -9.63 -11.16
C ALA A 111 0.98 -8.69 -12.18
N VAL A 112 0.84 -7.40 -11.85
CA VAL A 112 0.30 -6.38 -12.76
C VAL A 112 1.39 -5.58 -13.49
N GLN A 113 2.64 -6.03 -13.46
CA GLN A 113 3.78 -5.35 -14.09
C GLN A 113 4.00 -3.90 -13.61
N LYS A 114 3.75 -3.63 -12.32
CA LYS A 114 4.04 -2.33 -11.71
C LYS A 114 5.56 -2.18 -11.54
N PRO A 115 6.19 -1.09 -12.01
CA PRO A 115 7.60 -0.87 -11.70
C PRO A 115 7.80 -0.78 -10.19
N LEU A 116 8.68 -1.64 -9.68
CA LEU A 116 8.87 -1.82 -8.25
C LEU A 116 10.32 -2.08 -7.90
N VAL A 117 10.71 -1.66 -6.69
CA VAL A 117 12.00 -2.01 -6.08
C VAL A 117 11.81 -2.48 -4.65
N ILE A 118 12.66 -3.41 -4.22
CA ILE A 118 12.69 -3.90 -2.84
C ILE A 118 13.90 -3.30 -2.14
N TYR A 119 13.66 -2.56 -1.05
CA TYR A 119 14.68 -2.05 -0.16
C TYR A 119 14.95 -3.06 0.97
N LYS A 120 16.24 -3.35 1.22
CA LYS A 120 16.64 -4.20 2.34
C LYS A 120 18.05 -3.85 2.82
N LYS A 121 18.13 -3.49 4.10
CA LYS A 121 19.39 -3.23 4.83
C LYS A 121 19.59 -4.19 6.00
N ASP A 122 18.56 -4.91 6.40
CA ASP A 122 18.64 -5.96 7.43
C ASP A 122 19.32 -7.22 6.89
N TYR A 123 20.36 -7.68 7.57
CA TYR A 123 21.14 -8.86 7.20
C TYR A 123 20.64 -10.16 7.85
N ARG A 124 19.67 -10.08 8.77
CA ARG A 124 19.08 -11.25 9.42
C ARG A 124 18.22 -12.01 8.42
N THR A 125 18.83 -12.97 7.74
CA THR A 125 18.23 -13.75 6.65
C THR A 125 18.21 -15.24 6.98
N LYS A 126 17.30 -15.98 6.33
CA LYS A 126 17.08 -17.41 6.59
C LYS A 126 18.14 -18.30 5.90
N PHE A 127 18.73 -17.86 4.78
CA PHE A 127 19.56 -18.72 3.92
C PHE A 127 20.99 -18.16 3.73
N ASN A 128 21.83 -18.22 4.76
CA ASN A 128 23.25 -17.86 4.68
C ASN A 128 23.52 -16.49 4.01
N GLY A 129 22.71 -15.47 4.33
CA GLY A 129 22.79 -14.14 3.70
C GLY A 129 21.68 -13.86 2.68
N SER A 130 20.95 -14.88 2.22
CA SER A 130 19.90 -14.76 1.20
C SER A 130 18.48 -14.87 1.78
N ASP A 131 17.57 -14.10 1.20
CA ASP A 131 16.13 -14.17 1.47
C ASP A 131 15.45 -15.30 0.67
N ASN A 132 14.17 -15.57 0.98
CA ASN A 132 13.38 -16.57 0.28
C ASN A 132 13.31 -16.25 -1.23
N SER A 133 13.53 -17.25 -2.09
CA SER A 133 13.52 -17.09 -3.55
C SER A 133 12.22 -16.52 -4.11
N MET A 134 11.08 -16.77 -3.46
CA MET A 134 9.79 -16.19 -3.83
C MET A 134 9.73 -14.68 -3.59
N LEU A 135 10.56 -14.13 -2.69
CA LEU A 135 10.67 -12.70 -2.42
C LEU A 135 11.69 -12.05 -3.35
N THR A 136 12.86 -12.68 -3.50
CA THR A 136 13.90 -12.20 -4.41
C THR A 136 13.39 -12.15 -5.86
N GLY A 137 12.55 -13.12 -6.23
CA GLY A 137 11.88 -13.19 -7.53
C GLY A 137 10.79 -12.14 -7.76
N LEU A 138 10.34 -11.41 -6.74
CA LEU A 138 9.43 -10.27 -6.91
C LEU A 138 10.14 -9.01 -7.43
N THR A 139 11.46 -9.05 -7.61
CA THR A 139 12.24 -7.99 -8.24
C THR A 139 12.46 -8.31 -9.72
N TYR A 140 12.42 -7.31 -10.60
CA TYR A 140 12.76 -7.49 -12.02
C TYR A 140 14.24 -7.77 -12.27
N THR A 141 15.10 -7.55 -11.27
CA THR A 141 16.56 -7.64 -11.37
C THR A 141 17.18 -8.72 -10.47
N PHE A 142 16.37 -9.50 -9.75
CA PHE A 142 16.81 -10.43 -8.70
C PHE A 142 17.73 -9.79 -7.65
N SER A 143 17.56 -8.48 -7.38
CA SER A 143 18.42 -7.73 -6.47
C SER A 143 17.63 -6.72 -5.63
N THR A 144 18.12 -6.46 -4.41
CA THR A 144 17.55 -5.48 -3.48
C THR A 144 18.42 -4.22 -3.41
N VAL A 145 17.78 -3.11 -3.03
CA VAL A 145 18.46 -1.84 -2.79
C VAL A 145 18.89 -1.76 -1.34
N GLY A 146 20.20 -1.68 -1.08
CA GLY A 146 20.76 -1.63 0.29
C GLY A 146 20.84 -0.24 0.93
N ARG A 147 20.55 0.83 0.16
CA ARG A 147 20.65 2.23 0.60
C ARG A 147 19.44 3.00 0.09
N MET A 148 18.71 3.67 1.00
CA MET A 148 17.46 4.34 0.65
C MET A 148 17.66 5.40 -0.44
N GLU A 149 18.79 6.10 -0.43
CA GLU A 149 19.12 7.17 -1.38
C GLU A 149 19.23 6.68 -2.83
N ARG A 150 19.39 5.36 -3.04
CA ARG A 150 19.44 4.74 -4.37
C ARG A 150 18.07 4.34 -4.89
N ILE A 151 17.03 4.31 -4.04
CA ILE A 151 15.68 3.89 -4.40
C ILE A 151 15.17 4.67 -5.64
N PRO A 152 15.24 6.02 -5.70
CA PRO A 152 14.76 6.77 -6.87
C PRO A 152 15.43 6.33 -8.19
N ALA A 153 16.76 6.24 -8.18
CA ALA A 153 17.52 5.91 -9.38
C ALA A 153 17.27 4.48 -9.87
N GLU A 154 17.13 3.51 -8.95
CA GLU A 154 16.80 2.14 -9.32
C GLU A 154 15.35 2.01 -9.81
N LEU A 155 14.42 2.79 -9.25
CA LEU A 155 13.03 2.81 -9.67
C LEU A 155 12.88 3.31 -11.12
N GLU A 156 13.58 4.38 -11.47
CA GLU A 156 13.60 4.90 -12.85
C GLU A 156 14.20 3.89 -13.84
N LYS A 157 15.28 3.19 -13.47
CA LYS A 157 15.86 2.14 -14.30
C LYS A 157 14.87 1.00 -14.55
N VAL A 158 14.19 0.54 -13.51
CA VAL A 158 13.17 -0.52 -13.62
C VAL A 158 12.01 -0.04 -14.48
N ALA A 159 11.52 1.19 -14.26
CA ALA A 159 10.44 1.77 -15.05
C ALA A 159 10.79 1.86 -16.54
N ALA A 160 11.95 2.42 -16.88
CA ALA A 160 12.42 2.51 -18.26
C ALA A 160 12.59 1.13 -18.91
N SER A 161 13.10 0.14 -18.16
CA SER A 161 13.22 -1.23 -18.64
C SER A 161 11.85 -1.84 -18.97
N LEU A 162 10.84 -1.65 -18.13
CA LEU A 162 9.50 -2.18 -18.36
C LEU A 162 8.80 -1.45 -19.51
N GLU A 163 8.96 -0.12 -19.63
CA GLU A 163 8.43 0.65 -20.75
C GLU A 163 9.01 0.17 -22.09
N SER A 164 10.29 -0.21 -22.12
CA SER A 164 10.93 -0.75 -23.32
C SER A 164 10.39 -2.11 -23.77
N MET A 165 9.72 -2.85 -22.88
CA MET A 165 9.09 -4.15 -23.19
C MET A 165 7.71 -3.99 -23.86
N GLY A 166 7.21 -2.76 -24.01
CA GLY A 166 5.93 -2.46 -24.64
C GLY A 166 4.78 -2.22 -23.64
N PRO A 167 3.56 -2.00 -24.15
CA PRO A 167 2.42 -1.67 -23.30
C PRO A 167 2.03 -2.84 -22.40
N ASN A 168 1.73 -2.55 -21.13
CA ASN A 168 1.26 -3.54 -20.17
C ASN A 168 -0.17 -3.98 -20.50
N PRO A 169 -0.40 -5.24 -20.92
CA PRO A 169 -1.73 -5.72 -21.32
C PRO A 169 -2.71 -5.83 -20.14
N TYR A 170 -2.23 -5.81 -18.89
CA TYR A 170 -3.10 -5.87 -17.71
C TYR A 170 -4.09 -4.69 -17.67
N ASN A 171 -3.66 -3.52 -18.15
CA ASN A 171 -4.48 -2.29 -18.13
C ASN A 171 -5.82 -2.47 -18.86
N ASP A 172 -5.83 -3.24 -19.94
CA ASP A 172 -7.04 -3.52 -20.74
C ASP A 172 -7.75 -4.81 -20.29
N ASN A 173 -7.03 -5.69 -19.59
CA ASN A 173 -7.47 -7.07 -19.29
C ASN A 173 -7.64 -7.35 -17.78
N VAL A 174 -8.02 -6.33 -16.99
CA VAL A 174 -8.28 -6.52 -15.55
C VAL A 174 -9.38 -7.57 -15.32
N PRO A 175 -9.15 -8.62 -14.49
CA PRO A 175 -10.16 -9.65 -14.22
C PRO A 175 -11.46 -9.07 -13.63
N PRO A 176 -12.65 -9.65 -13.93
CA PRO A 176 -13.94 -9.10 -13.49
C PRO A 176 -14.07 -8.90 -11.98
N HIS A 177 -13.57 -9.84 -11.17
CA HIS A 177 -13.56 -9.70 -9.72
C HIS A 177 -12.67 -8.52 -9.30
N MET A 178 -11.48 -8.40 -9.89
CA MET A 178 -10.56 -7.31 -9.60
C MET A 178 -11.14 -5.95 -10.00
N LYS A 179 -11.87 -5.84 -11.11
CA LYS A 179 -12.60 -4.62 -11.49
C LYS A 179 -13.58 -4.16 -10.39
N LYS A 180 -14.24 -5.09 -9.69
CA LYS A 180 -15.12 -4.77 -8.55
C LYS A 180 -14.33 -4.25 -7.35
N VAL A 181 -13.20 -4.89 -7.02
CA VAL A 181 -12.29 -4.45 -5.96
C VAL A 181 -11.79 -3.03 -6.24
N LEU A 182 -11.28 -2.77 -7.45
CA LEU A 182 -10.79 -1.45 -7.87
C LEU A 182 -11.87 -0.38 -7.84
N SER A 183 -13.06 -0.68 -8.38
CA SER A 183 -14.19 0.26 -8.35
C SER A 183 -14.58 0.64 -6.93
N PHE A 184 -14.63 -0.35 -6.03
CA PHE A 184 -14.95 -0.12 -4.63
C PHE A 184 -13.86 0.68 -3.91
N GLY A 185 -12.58 0.29 -4.05
CA GLY A 185 -11.45 1.03 -3.50
C GLY A 185 -11.40 2.47 -3.95
N LYS A 186 -11.62 2.72 -5.25
CA LYS A 186 -11.72 4.08 -5.83
C LYS A 186 -12.85 4.90 -5.24
N LYS A 187 -14.01 4.27 -4.96
CA LYS A 187 -15.16 4.93 -4.33
C LYS A 187 -14.81 5.37 -2.90
N ILE A 188 -14.20 4.48 -2.12
CA ILE A 188 -13.74 4.78 -0.76
C ILE A 188 -12.66 5.85 -0.77
N TRP A 189 -11.67 5.75 -1.67
CA TRP A 189 -10.60 6.73 -1.80
C TRP A 189 -11.11 8.15 -2.10
N LYS A 190 -12.05 8.28 -3.04
CA LYS A 190 -12.70 9.57 -3.33
C LYS A 190 -13.43 10.13 -2.11
N PHE A 191 -14.12 9.27 -1.37
CA PHE A 191 -14.82 9.66 -0.16
C PHE A 191 -13.85 10.14 0.93
N LEU A 192 -12.73 9.45 1.16
CA LEU A 192 -11.67 9.89 2.07
C LEU A 192 -11.05 11.23 1.66
N GLY A 193 -10.92 11.49 0.35
CA GLY A 193 -10.45 12.78 -0.16
C GLY A 193 -11.37 13.96 0.22
N VAL A 194 -12.68 13.73 0.29
CA VAL A 194 -13.65 14.73 0.75
C VAL A 194 -13.55 14.91 2.27
N VAL A 195 -13.37 13.82 3.01
CA VAL A 195 -13.33 13.84 4.48
C VAL A 195 -12.04 14.45 5.01
N ASN A 196 -10.87 14.15 4.42
CA ASN A 196 -9.57 14.72 4.82
C ASN A 196 -9.51 16.25 4.70
N PHE A 197 -10.48 16.89 4.02
CA PHE A 197 -10.63 18.35 4.00
C PHE A 197 -11.12 18.91 5.36
N PHE A 198 -11.73 18.08 6.20
CA PHE A 198 -12.23 18.43 7.52
C PHE A 198 -11.44 17.64 8.58
N GLU A 199 -10.67 18.31 9.43
CA GLU A 199 -9.99 17.62 10.55
C GLU A 199 -11.03 16.92 11.44
N ALA A 200 -10.91 15.59 11.53
CA ALA A 200 -11.84 14.74 12.27
C ALA A 200 -11.32 14.47 13.70
N ASP A 201 -12.07 14.95 14.69
CA ASP A 201 -12.01 14.46 16.08
C ASP A 201 -12.46 12.98 16.17
N ASP A 202 -12.32 12.36 17.35
CA ASP A 202 -12.58 10.92 17.53
C ASP A 202 -14.04 10.52 17.26
N GLU A 203 -14.99 11.41 17.51
CA GLU A 203 -16.41 11.14 17.25
C GLU A 203 -16.69 11.10 15.75
N LYS A 204 -16.08 12.02 14.99
CA LYS A 204 -16.11 12.01 13.52
C LYS A 204 -15.40 10.79 12.92
N ARG A 205 -14.36 10.24 13.57
CA ARG A 205 -13.69 9.01 13.10
C ARG A 205 -14.60 7.79 13.17
N LEU A 206 -15.41 7.67 14.23
CA LEU A 206 -16.38 6.58 14.35
C LEU A 206 -17.48 6.68 13.30
N ASP A 207 -18.05 7.87 13.11
CA ASP A 207 -19.04 8.12 12.06
C ASP A 207 -18.49 7.79 10.66
N LEU A 208 -17.24 8.18 10.40
CA LEU A 208 -16.55 7.84 9.16
C LEU A 208 -16.46 6.32 8.94
N LEU A 209 -16.07 5.55 9.96
CA LEU A 209 -15.98 4.10 9.87
C LEU A 209 -17.36 3.45 9.69
N ASP A 210 -18.41 3.99 10.31
CA ASP A 210 -19.78 3.51 10.12
C ASP A 210 -20.28 3.76 8.69
N GLN A 211 -19.97 4.93 8.11
CA GLN A 211 -20.25 5.24 6.71
C GLN A 211 -19.49 4.29 5.77
N ILE A 212 -18.21 4.04 6.02
CA ILE A 212 -17.41 3.07 5.25
C ILE A 212 -18.00 1.66 5.38
N ALA A 213 -18.38 1.25 6.59
CA ALA A 213 -19.00 -0.05 6.82
C ALA A 213 -20.33 -0.19 6.07
N ALA A 214 -21.14 0.87 6.01
CA ALA A 214 -22.36 0.92 5.21
C ALA A 214 -22.06 0.82 3.70
N MET A 215 -21.04 1.52 3.20
CA MET A 215 -20.60 1.43 1.81
C MET A 215 -20.12 0.01 1.46
N SER A 216 -19.38 -0.64 2.36
CA SER A 216 -18.92 -2.03 2.20
C SER A 216 -20.07 -3.03 2.14
N LYS A 217 -21.15 -2.85 2.92
CA LYS A 217 -22.35 -3.70 2.87
C LYS A 217 -23.06 -3.63 1.51
N GLN A 218 -23.07 -2.46 0.90
CA GLN A 218 -23.77 -2.20 -0.36
C GLN A 218 -22.93 -2.56 -1.60
N ALA A 219 -21.64 -2.79 -1.44
CA ALA A 219 -20.74 -3.06 -2.56
C ALA A 219 -20.95 -4.50 -3.09
N PRO A 220 -21.33 -4.69 -4.37
CA PRO A 220 -21.60 -6.00 -4.93
C PRO A 220 -20.31 -6.82 -5.10
N GLY A 221 -20.33 -8.09 -4.70
CA GLY A 221 -19.36 -9.10 -5.19
C GLY A 221 -18.21 -9.49 -4.27
N PHE A 222 -18.42 -9.58 -2.96
CA PHE A 222 -17.57 -10.38 -2.07
C PHE A 222 -18.41 -11.50 -1.42
N ALA A 223 -19.40 -12.00 -2.16
CA ALA A 223 -20.21 -13.15 -1.76
C ALA A 223 -19.40 -14.43 -1.95
#